data_AF-A0A124FV56-F1
#
_entry.id   AF-A0A124FV56-F1
#
_cell.length_a   1.000
_cell.length_b   1.000
_cell.length_c   1.000
_cell.angle_alpha   90.00
_cell.angle_beta   90.00
_cell.angle_gamma   90.00
#
_symmetry.space_group_name_H-M   'P 1'
#
loop_
_entity.id
_entity.type
_entity.pdbx_description
1 polymer ?
#
loop_
_entity_poly.entity_id
_entity_poly.type
_entity_poly.pdbx_seq_one_letter_code
_entity_poly.pdbx_strand_id
1 'polypeptide(L)' 'MMKDDNTIPRNIRRVADETMNILLDEKMQPGLRAATAISKIDEVSNDPNMPVHARTRIWELVSQLESIPLD' A
#
# COMPACT_ATOMS: atom_id res chain seq x y z
N MET A 1 -2.29 -29.40 2.67
CA MET A 1 -2.79 -28.14 3.26
C MET A 1 -1.58 -27.34 3.70
N MET A 2 -0.99 -26.61 2.76
CA MET A 2 0.26 -25.87 2.96
C MET A 2 -0.09 -24.52 3.59
N LYS A 3 0.79 -24.04 4.47
CA LYS A 3 0.61 -22.85 5.30
C LYS A 3 0.76 -21.60 4.43
N ASP A 4 -0.29 -21.25 3.69
CA ASP A 4 -0.33 -20.02 2.91
C ASP A 4 -0.36 -18.82 3.85
N ASP A 5 0.69 -18.00 3.82
CA ASP A 5 0.68 -16.54 3.99
C ASP A 5 -0.25 -15.93 5.07
N ASN A 6 -0.37 -16.59 6.22
CA ASN A 6 -1.16 -16.08 7.35
C ASN A 6 -0.37 -15.15 8.28
N THR A 7 0.83 -14.71 7.90
CA THR A 7 1.60 -13.73 8.67
C THR A 7 1.08 -12.30 8.51
N ILE A 8 0.40 -11.99 7.40
CA ILE A 8 -0.21 -10.67 7.18
C ILE A 8 -1.73 -10.74 7.40
N PRO A 9 -2.27 -10.00 8.40
CA PRO A 9 -3.69 -9.89 8.65
C PRO A 9 -4.53 -9.53 7.42
N ARG A 10 -5.77 -10.02 7.37
CA ARG A 10 -6.66 -9.88 6.21
C ARG A 10 -6.99 -8.42 5.88
N ASN A 11 -7.10 -7.56 6.89
CA ASN A 11 -7.33 -6.13 6.71
C ASN A 11 -6.17 -5.46 5.98
N ILE A 12 -4.93 -5.81 6.32
CA ILE A 12 -3.72 -5.27 5.68
C ILE A 12 -3.64 -5.71 4.22
N ARG A 13 -3.89 -6.99 3.94
CA ARG A 13 -3.95 -7.51 2.55
C ARG A 13 -5.00 -6.78 1.72
N ARG A 14 -6.21 -6.59 2.29
CA ARG A 14 -7.30 -5.87 1.62
C ARG A 14 -6.92 -4.44 1.26
N VAL A 15 -6.23 -3.73 2.16
CA VAL A 15 -5.77 -2.36 1.88
C VAL A 15 -4.70 -2.35 0.80
N ALA A 16 -3.74 -3.29 0.84
CA ALA A 16 -2.72 -3.41 -0.20
C ALA A 16 -3.35 -3.65 -1.60
N ASP A 17 -4.37 -4.51 -1.68
CA ASP A 17 -5.10 -4.76 -2.93
C ASP A 17 -5.84 -3.51 -3.43
N GLU A 18 -6.46 -2.74 -2.52
CA GLU A 18 -7.09 -1.45 -2.87
C GLU A 18 -6.07 -0.42 -3.36
N THR A 19 -4.92 -0.31 -2.69
CA THR A 19 -3.83 0.56 -3.10
C THR A 19 -3.33 0.19 -4.50
N MET A 20 -3.17 -1.11 -4.78
CA MET A 20 -2.80 -1.59 -6.12
C MET A 20 -3.83 -1.17 -7.18
N ASN A 21 -5.12 -1.32 -6.91
CA ASN A 21 -6.18 -0.92 -7.83
C ASN A 21 -6.16 0.59 -8.12
N ILE A 22 -5.82 1.42 -7.13
CA ILE A 22 -5.67 2.88 -7.31
C ILE A 22 -4.49 3.19 -8.23
N LEU A 23 -3.34 2.53 -8.03
CA LEU A 23 -2.15 2.74 -8.86
C LEU A 23 -2.39 2.32 -10.32
N LEU A 24 -3.19 1.28 -10.53
CA LEU A 24 -3.57 0.77 -11.86
C LEU A 24 -4.73 1.55 -12.51
N ASP A 25 -5.38 2.49 -11.82
CA ASP A 25 -6.51 3.23 -12.40
C ASP A 25 -6.06 4.25 -13.44
N GLU A 26 -6.06 3.84 -14.71
CA GLU A 26 -5.66 4.65 -15.86
C GLU A 26 -6.41 5.98 -16.01
N LYS A 27 -7.56 6.15 -15.36
CA LYS A 27 -8.39 7.37 -15.43
C LYS A 27 -7.87 8.50 -14.55
N MET A 28 -7.08 8.18 -13.53
CA MET A 28 -6.51 9.17 -12.60
C MET A 28 -5.18 9.70 -13.13
N GLN A 29 -4.80 10.93 -12.79
CA GLN A 29 -3.44 11.40 -13.09
C GLN A 29 -2.40 10.63 -12.26
N PRO A 30 -1.19 10.35 -12.78
CA PRO A 30 -0.17 9.57 -12.07
C PRO A 30 0.15 10.12 -10.68
N GLY A 31 0.30 11.43 -10.55
CA GLY A 31 0.52 12.08 -9.26
C GLY A 31 -0.65 11.91 -8.28
N LEU A 32 -1.89 12.03 -8.77
CA LEU A 32 -3.09 11.82 -7.96
C LEU A 32 -3.22 10.35 -7.51
N ARG A 33 -2.86 9.38 -8.36
CA ARG A 33 -2.80 7.95 -7.98
C ARG A 33 -1.80 7.73 -6.86
N ALA A 34 -0.59 8.27 -7.01
CA ALA A 34 0.47 8.15 -6.02
C ALA A 34 0.04 8.74 -4.67
N ALA A 35 -0.47 9.97 -4.65
CA ALA A 35 -0.94 10.63 -3.44
C ALA A 35 -2.09 9.85 -2.75
N THR A 36 -3.06 9.37 -3.52
CA THR A 36 -4.19 8.59 -2.99
C THR A 36 -3.71 7.24 -2.43
N ALA A 37 -2.80 6.57 -3.13
CA ALA A 37 -2.20 5.31 -2.72
C ALA A 37 -1.39 5.44 -1.42
N ILE A 38 -0.58 6.49 -1.29
CA ILE A 38 0.19 6.82 -0.08
C ILE A 38 -0.76 7.02 1.11
N SER A 39 -1.77 7.89 0.97
CA SER A 39 -2.74 8.16 2.04
C SER A 39 -3.41 6.87 2.52
N LYS A 40 -3.81 6.00 1.58
CA LYS A 40 -4.51 4.76 1.90
C LYS A 40 -3.63 3.75 2.63
N ILE A 41 -2.37 3.62 2.20
CA ILE A 41 -1.46 2.64 2.80
C ILE A 41 -0.82 3.13 4.11
N ASP A 42 -0.75 4.44 4.30
CA ASP A 42 -0.29 5.03 5.56
C ASP A 42 -1.28 4.78 6.70
N GLU A 43 -2.59 4.83 6.42
CA GLU A 43 -3.62 4.47 7.39
C GLU A 43 -3.43 3.04 7.93
N VAL A 44 -3.12 2.07 7.06
CA VAL A 44 -2.89 0.69 7.49
C VAL A 44 -1.51 0.49 8.11
N SER A 45 -0.52 1.31 7.75
CA SER A 45 0.83 1.28 8.34
C SER A 45 0.78 1.50 9.87
N ASN A 46 -0.23 2.23 10.34
CA ASN A 46 -0.48 2.51 11.75
C ASN A 46 -1.24 1.38 12.49
N ASP A 47 -1.62 0.29 11.81
CA ASP A 47 -2.29 -0.84 12.46
C ASP A 47 -1.36 -1.53 13.47
N PRO A 48 -1.81 -1.75 14.72
CA PRO A 48 -1.00 -2.40 15.75
C PRO A 48 -0.69 -3.88 15.45
N ASN A 49 -1.47 -4.53 14.59
CA ASN A 49 -1.26 -5.90 14.13
C ASN A 49 -0.37 -5.97 12.88
N MET A 50 0.13 -4.83 12.37
CA MET A 50 1.02 -4.79 11.21
C MET A 50 2.35 -5.49 11.52
N PRO A 51 2.70 -6.55 10.77
CA PRO A 51 4.00 -7.19 10.92
C PRO A 51 5.14 -6.24 10.55
N VAL A 52 6.27 -6.35 11.24
CA VAL A 52 7.45 -5.48 11.01
C VAL A 52 7.90 -5.52 9.54
N HIS A 53 7.99 -6.72 8.95
CA HIS A 53 8.39 -6.86 7.54
C HIS A 53 7.42 -6.17 6.57
N ALA A 54 6.10 -6.19 6.87
CA ALA A 54 5.09 -5.52 6.06
C ALA A 54 5.21 -4.00 6.19
N ARG A 55 5.50 -3.48 7.40
CA ARG A 55 5.78 -2.06 7.63
C ARG A 55 6.99 -1.57 6.82
N THR A 56 8.07 -2.34 6.78
CA THR A 56 9.25 -2.02 5.95
C THR A 56 8.89 -1.96 4.46
N ARG A 57 8.12 -2.94 3.96
CA ARG A 57 7.64 -2.93 2.57
C ARG A 57 6.77 -1.73 2.24
N ILE A 58 5.88 -1.33 3.15
CA ILE A 58 5.05 -0.14 2.98
C ILE A 58 5.92 1.11 2.88
N TRP A 59 6.92 1.24 3.75
CA TRP A 59 7.85 2.36 3.70
C TRP A 59 8.65 2.42 2.38
N GLU A 60 9.14 1.27 1.90
CA GLU A 60 9.79 1.16 0.58
C GLU A 60 8.86 1.60 -0.57
N LEU A 61 7.57 1.24 -0.49
CA LEU A 61 6.58 1.62 -1.50
C LEU A 61 6.27 3.12 -1.44
N VAL A 62 6.03 3.67 -0.24
CA VAL A 62 5.76 5.12 -0.07
C VAL A 62 6.92 5.93 -0.61
N SER A 63 8.16 5.57 -0.28
CA SER A 63 9.35 6.27 -0.81
C SER A 63 9.43 6.25 -2.34
N GLN A 64 9.01 5.15 -2.99
CA GLN A 64 8.92 5.09 -4.45
C GLN A 64 7.79 5.97 -4.99
N LEU A 65 6.62 5.98 -4.35
CA LEU A 65 5.47 6.78 -4.78
C LEU A 65 5.70 8.28 -4.59
N GLU A 66 6.43 8.68 -3.54
CA GLU A 66 6.83 10.08 -3.30
C GLU A 66 7.79 10.61 -4.37
N SER A 67 8.51 9.70 -5.07
CA SER A 67 9.38 10.09 -6.18
C SER A 67 8.62 10.43 -7.47
N ILE A 68 7.32 10.13 -7.53
CA ILE A 68 6.47 10.38 -8.70
C ILE A 68 6.09 11.88 -8.70
N PRO A 69 6.43 12.64 -9.76
CA PRO A 69 6.02 14.04 -9.89
C PRO A 69 4.49 14.18 -9.93
N LEU A 70 3.98 15.26 -9.32
CA LEU A 70 2.55 15.57 -9.28
C LEU A 70 2.04 16.32 -10.54
N ASP A 71 2.89 16.44 -11.57
CA ASP A 71 2.68 17.29 -12.76
C ASP A 71 1.71 16.71 -13.81
#